data_AF-A0A512SXL2-F1
#
_entry.id   AF-A0A512SXL2-F1
#
_cell.length_a   1.000
_cell.length_b   1.000
_cell.length_c   1.000
_cell.angle_alpha   90.00
_cell.angle_beta   90.00
_cell.angle_gamma   90.00
#
_symmetry.space_group_name_H-M   'P 1'
#
loop_
_entity.id
_entity.type
_entity.pdbx_description
1 polymer ?
#
loop_
_entity_poly.entity_id
_entity_poly.type
_entity_poly.pdbx_seq_one_letter_code
_entity_poly.pdbx_strand_id
1 'polypeptide(L)'
;MSIDTTTPAIDMDALMGFVFRAVDEVGAALNCALVVMGDKLGYYRALADHGPLEAPDLARRTGTGERYATEWLGAQAAGGFVTYDPETRTYTLPAEHAVALTDPTSPAYLPGFFQIAFGTVRDADRIIDKARDGDGLGWGEHNSDVHDGCERFFRPGYATNLVTQWLPALDGVVERLEAGGSVHDLGCGHGSSTILMAQAFPSSTFVGSDVHGPSIEVARERAAEAGVAQRIRWEVTPATGLTGSGFDLVTTFDALHDMGDPVGAARRVHDALADDGTWMVVEPVAGDHVEDNLNPVGRAYYGFSTLLCTPASLSQDVGLAIGTQAGPARIRDIVTTAGFGSFRIAATTPFNNVFEVRK
;
A
#
# COMPACT_ATOMS: atom_id res chain seq x y z
N MET A 1 35.10 -7.81 -40.91
CA MET A 1 34.56 -8.81 -39.96
C MET A 1 33.05 -8.61 -39.97
N SER A 2 32.34 -9.46 -40.71
CA SER A 2 30.88 -9.34 -40.89
C SER A 2 30.22 -9.85 -39.62
N ILE A 3 29.45 -9.01 -38.93
CA ILE A 3 28.62 -9.45 -37.81
C ILE A 3 27.46 -10.22 -38.45
N ASP A 4 27.49 -11.54 -38.31
CA ASP A 4 26.42 -12.42 -38.75
C ASP A 4 25.23 -12.22 -37.81
N THR A 5 24.33 -11.29 -38.16
CA THR A 5 23.05 -11.14 -37.48
C THR A 5 22.08 -12.17 -38.04
N THR A 6 22.26 -13.43 -37.67
CA THR A 6 21.21 -14.43 -37.86
C THR A 6 19.99 -14.00 -37.04
N THR A 7 18.93 -13.56 -37.73
CA THR A 7 17.63 -13.34 -37.11
C THR A 7 17.21 -14.64 -36.42
N PRO A 8 16.91 -14.62 -35.11
CA PRO A 8 16.50 -15.84 -34.41
C PRO A 8 15.24 -16.43 -35.04
N ALA A 9 15.22 -17.75 -35.25
CA ALA A 9 14.04 -18.46 -35.72
C ALA A 9 12.90 -18.31 -34.70
N ILE A 10 11.70 -17.96 -35.18
CA ILE A 10 10.54 -17.75 -34.32
C ILE A 10 9.86 -19.11 -34.06
N ASP A 11 9.74 -19.46 -32.79
CA ASP A 11 8.88 -20.55 -32.33
C ASP A 11 7.43 -20.04 -32.25
N MET A 12 6.55 -20.61 -33.08
CA MET A 12 5.15 -20.19 -33.15
C MET A 12 4.34 -20.57 -31.90
N ASP A 13 4.69 -21.64 -31.21
CA ASP A 13 3.99 -22.04 -29.99
C ASP A 13 4.36 -21.10 -28.83
N ALA A 14 5.64 -20.75 -28.72
CA ALA A 14 6.10 -19.74 -27.76
C ALA A 14 5.48 -18.35 -28.04
N LEU A 15 5.38 -17.96 -29.31
CA LEU A 15 4.72 -16.72 -29.71
C LEU A 15 3.24 -16.72 -29.29
N MET A 16 2.48 -17.76 -29.65
CA MET A 16 1.06 -17.84 -29.32
C MET A 16 0.83 -17.90 -27.80
N GLY A 17 1.69 -18.60 -27.06
CA GLY A 17 1.66 -18.59 -25.58
C GLY A 17 1.84 -17.19 -24.99
N PHE A 18 2.74 -16.38 -25.56
CA PHE A 18 2.89 -14.98 -25.15
C PHE A 18 1.69 -14.12 -25.55
N VAL A 19 1.08 -14.34 -26.71
CA VAL A 19 -0.14 -13.62 -27.12
C VAL A 19 -1.27 -13.85 -26.12
N PHE A 20 -1.53 -15.10 -25.70
CA PHE A 20 -2.57 -15.38 -24.70
C PHE A 20 -2.27 -14.75 -23.34
N ARG A 21 -1.00 -14.80 -22.89
CA ARG A 21 -0.59 -14.06 -21.69
C ARG A 21 -0.88 -12.57 -21.82
N ALA A 22 -0.60 -11.96 -22.97
CA ALA A 22 -0.88 -10.54 -23.19
C ALA A 22 -2.39 -10.23 -23.14
N VAL A 23 -3.23 -11.13 -23.64
CA VAL A 23 -4.70 -11.02 -23.53
C VAL A 23 -5.13 -11.06 -22.06
N ASP A 24 -4.56 -11.97 -21.25
CA ASP A 24 -4.83 -12.03 -19.81
C ASP A 24 -4.44 -10.73 -19.12
N GLU A 25 -3.29 -10.13 -19.48
CA GLU A 25 -2.83 -8.85 -18.90
C GLU A 25 -3.74 -7.68 -19.24
N VAL A 26 -4.13 -7.53 -20.51
CA VAL A 26 -5.06 -6.47 -20.91
C VAL A 26 -6.40 -6.66 -20.22
N GLY A 27 -6.88 -7.90 -20.11
CA GLY A 27 -8.08 -8.25 -19.36
C GLY A 27 -7.97 -7.86 -17.88
N ALA A 28 -6.86 -8.19 -17.22
CA ALA A 28 -6.59 -7.84 -15.82
C ALA A 28 -6.50 -6.32 -15.61
N ALA A 29 -5.84 -5.59 -16.50
CA ALA A 29 -5.73 -4.13 -16.45
C ALA A 29 -7.11 -3.45 -16.58
N LEU A 30 -7.95 -3.91 -17.51
CA LEU A 30 -9.33 -3.42 -17.63
C LEU A 30 -10.17 -3.81 -16.41
N ASN A 31 -9.99 -5.03 -15.90
CA ASN A 31 -10.69 -5.50 -14.71
C ASN A 31 -10.37 -4.67 -13.47
N CYS A 32 -9.17 -4.07 -13.37
CA CYS A 32 -8.84 -3.13 -12.30
C CYS A 32 -9.86 -2.00 -12.18
N ALA A 33 -10.21 -1.37 -13.31
CA ALA A 33 -11.24 -0.33 -13.34
C ALA A 33 -12.64 -0.88 -13.05
N LEU A 34 -12.93 -2.12 -13.47
CA LEU A 34 -14.23 -2.77 -13.23
C LEU A 34 -14.43 -3.15 -11.75
N VAL A 35 -13.37 -3.53 -11.03
CA VAL A 35 -13.46 -3.75 -9.57
C VAL A 35 -13.77 -2.42 -8.86
N VAL A 36 -13.07 -1.35 -9.22
CA VAL A 36 -13.35 -0.01 -8.67
C VAL A 36 -14.79 0.44 -9.00
N MET A 37 -15.28 0.17 -10.21
CA MET A 37 -16.67 0.42 -10.60
C MET A 37 -17.65 -0.39 -9.74
N GLY A 38 -17.39 -1.68 -9.55
CA GLY A 38 -18.24 -2.56 -8.74
C GLY A 38 -18.32 -2.16 -7.27
N ASP A 39 -17.20 -1.72 -6.70
CA ASP A 39 -17.12 -1.16 -5.34
C ASP A 39 -17.90 0.16 -5.24
N LYS A 40 -17.64 1.13 -6.12
CA LYS A 40 -18.27 2.46 -6.10
C LYS A 40 -19.78 2.41 -6.38
N LEU A 41 -20.24 1.51 -7.26
CA LEU A 41 -21.66 1.36 -7.59
C LEU A 41 -22.40 0.38 -6.67
N GLY A 42 -21.72 -0.25 -5.72
CA GLY A 42 -22.32 -1.18 -4.78
C GLY A 42 -22.72 -2.53 -5.37
N TYR A 43 -22.14 -2.92 -6.51
CA TYR A 43 -22.47 -4.17 -7.20
C TYR A 43 -22.10 -5.41 -6.39
N TYR A 44 -20.90 -5.44 -5.84
CA TYR A 44 -20.46 -6.56 -4.99
C TYR A 44 -21.31 -6.68 -3.73
N ARG A 45 -21.63 -5.55 -3.07
CA ARG A 45 -22.51 -5.53 -1.89
C ARG A 45 -23.90 -6.05 -2.23
N ALA A 46 -24.50 -5.62 -3.34
CA ALA A 46 -25.81 -6.11 -3.76
C ALA A 46 -25.82 -7.62 -4.00
N LEU A 47 -24.77 -8.18 -4.60
CA LEU A 47 -24.63 -9.64 -4.77
C LEU A 47 -24.43 -10.37 -3.43
N ALA A 48 -23.62 -9.80 -2.53
CA ALA A 48 -23.40 -10.37 -1.20
C ALA A 48 -24.69 -10.39 -0.35
N ASP A 49 -25.45 -9.29 -0.36
CA ASP A 49 -26.63 -9.10 0.48
C ASP A 49 -27.89 -9.84 -0.02
N HIS A 50 -27.95 -10.14 -1.32
CA HIS A 50 -29.15 -10.67 -1.97
C HIS A 50 -28.95 -12.03 -2.65
N GLY A 51 -27.74 -12.56 -2.66
CA GLY A 51 -27.42 -13.83 -3.31
C GLY A 51 -27.41 -13.71 -4.85
N PRO A 52 -27.74 -14.80 -5.57
CA PRO A 52 -27.74 -14.80 -7.03
C PRO A 52 -28.68 -13.74 -7.63
N LEU A 53 -28.19 -12.94 -8.57
CA LEU A 53 -28.98 -11.89 -9.25
C LEU A 53 -28.84 -11.97 -10.77
N GLU A 54 -29.93 -11.70 -11.50
CA GLU A 54 -29.86 -11.34 -12.92
C GLU A 54 -29.37 -9.89 -13.09
N ALA A 55 -28.88 -9.53 -14.29
CA ALA A 55 -28.42 -8.18 -14.58
C ALA A 55 -29.49 -7.07 -14.36
N PRO A 56 -30.77 -7.25 -14.74
CA PRO A 56 -31.81 -6.25 -14.47
C PRO A 56 -32.05 -6.03 -12.97
N ASP A 57 -31.93 -7.09 -12.15
CA ASP A 57 -32.10 -6.99 -10.72
C ASP A 57 -30.93 -6.29 -10.04
N LEU A 58 -29.69 -6.59 -10.44
CA LEU A 58 -28.52 -5.87 -9.98
C LEU A 58 -28.64 -4.38 -10.30
N ALA A 59 -29.00 -4.05 -11.53
CA ALA A 59 -29.18 -2.67 -11.98
C ALA A 59 -30.23 -1.93 -11.16
N ARG A 60 -31.40 -2.53 -10.97
CA ARG A 60 -32.49 -1.98 -10.16
C ARG A 60 -32.09 -1.73 -8.70
N ARG A 61 -31.38 -2.68 -8.08
CA ARG A 61 -30.95 -2.59 -6.67
C ARG A 61 -29.88 -1.53 -6.44
N THR A 62 -29.08 -1.25 -7.45
CA THR A 62 -27.93 -0.33 -7.36
C THR A 62 -28.22 1.03 -7.99
N GLY A 63 -29.41 1.22 -8.57
CA GLY A 63 -29.79 2.45 -9.26
C GLY A 63 -28.97 2.72 -10.53
N THR A 64 -28.54 1.66 -11.22
CA THR A 64 -27.69 1.75 -12.42
C THR A 64 -28.41 1.27 -13.68
N GLY A 65 -27.79 1.44 -14.85
CA GLY A 65 -28.36 1.00 -16.12
C GLY A 65 -28.16 -0.51 -16.37
N GLU A 66 -29.21 -1.22 -16.76
CA GLU A 66 -29.18 -2.67 -17.04
C GLU A 66 -28.08 -3.07 -18.02
N ARG A 67 -27.84 -2.27 -19.08
CA ARG A 67 -26.80 -2.59 -20.05
C ARG A 67 -25.40 -2.57 -19.44
N TYR A 68 -25.12 -1.62 -18.55
CA TYR A 68 -23.83 -1.56 -17.84
C TYR A 68 -23.69 -2.72 -16.85
N ALA A 69 -24.75 -3.05 -16.09
CA ALA A 69 -24.75 -4.20 -15.20
C ALA A 69 -24.53 -5.52 -15.96
N THR A 70 -25.12 -5.65 -17.15
CA THR A 70 -24.97 -6.84 -18.02
C THR A 70 -23.52 -7.02 -18.46
N GLU A 71 -22.89 -5.97 -19.01
CA GLU A 71 -21.49 -6.03 -19.46
C GLU A 71 -20.53 -6.27 -18.29
N TRP A 72 -20.76 -5.57 -17.17
CA TRP A 72 -19.93 -5.72 -15.98
C TRP A 72 -20.00 -7.15 -15.42
N LEU A 73 -21.20 -7.72 -15.27
CA LEU A 73 -21.38 -9.09 -14.80
C LEU A 73 -20.72 -10.11 -15.74
N GLY A 74 -20.84 -9.91 -17.06
CA GLY A 74 -20.15 -10.73 -18.05
C GLY A 74 -18.62 -10.69 -17.88
N ALA A 75 -18.04 -9.50 -17.72
CA ALA A 75 -16.61 -9.33 -17.50
C ALA A 75 -16.15 -9.95 -16.16
N GLN A 76 -16.89 -9.74 -15.08
CA GLN A 76 -16.58 -10.33 -13.77
C GLN A 76 -16.69 -11.85 -13.77
N ALA A 77 -17.65 -12.43 -14.50
CA ALA A 77 -17.80 -13.87 -14.65
C ALA A 77 -16.64 -14.46 -15.48
N ALA A 78 -16.28 -13.81 -16.59
CA ALA A 78 -15.14 -14.23 -17.42
C ALA A 78 -13.81 -14.15 -16.66
N GLY A 79 -13.64 -13.16 -15.77
CA GLY A 79 -12.47 -13.02 -14.90
C GLY A 79 -12.51 -13.88 -13.63
N GLY A 80 -13.58 -14.64 -13.39
CA GLY A 80 -13.72 -15.52 -12.23
C GLY A 80 -14.02 -14.83 -10.89
N PHE A 81 -14.39 -13.54 -10.89
CA PHE A 81 -14.77 -12.80 -9.68
C PHE A 81 -16.18 -13.16 -9.21
N VAL A 82 -17.08 -13.44 -10.15
CA VAL A 82 -18.42 -13.98 -9.89
C VAL A 82 -18.60 -15.29 -10.67
N THR A 83 -19.56 -16.10 -10.28
CA THR A 83 -19.98 -17.28 -11.03
C THR A 83 -21.26 -16.97 -11.79
N TYR A 84 -21.47 -17.63 -12.94
CA TYR A 84 -22.66 -17.48 -13.77
C TYR A 84 -23.36 -18.83 -13.94
N ASP A 85 -24.66 -18.87 -13.64
CA ASP A 85 -25.51 -20.02 -13.90
C ASP A 85 -26.31 -19.80 -15.20
N PRO A 86 -26.07 -20.58 -16.27
CA PRO A 86 -26.78 -20.42 -17.54
C PRO A 86 -28.25 -20.85 -17.51
N GLU A 87 -28.67 -21.69 -16.55
CA GLU A 87 -30.06 -22.16 -16.46
C GLU A 87 -30.96 -21.06 -15.88
N THR A 88 -30.51 -20.43 -14.80
CA THR A 88 -31.23 -19.34 -14.13
C THR A 88 -30.83 -17.95 -14.63
N ARG A 89 -29.75 -17.85 -15.40
CA ARG A 89 -29.13 -16.59 -15.88
C ARG A 89 -28.72 -15.64 -14.75
N THR A 90 -28.47 -16.19 -13.57
CA THR A 90 -28.06 -15.42 -12.40
C THR A 90 -26.54 -15.45 -12.23
N TYR A 91 -26.04 -14.41 -11.56
CA TYR A 91 -24.65 -14.28 -11.18
C TYR A 91 -24.55 -14.31 -9.67
N THR A 92 -23.56 -15.04 -9.15
CA THR A 92 -23.33 -15.18 -7.71
C THR A 92 -21.93 -14.73 -7.36
N LEU A 93 -21.80 -13.86 -6.36
CA LEU A 93 -20.54 -13.57 -5.72
C LEU A 93 -20.22 -14.69 -4.71
N PRO A 94 -19.16 -15.50 -4.91
CA PRO A 94 -18.76 -16.52 -3.95
C PRO A 94 -18.50 -15.93 -2.56
N ALA A 95 -18.72 -16.70 -1.50
CA ALA A 95 -18.64 -16.21 -0.12
C ALA A 95 -17.23 -15.67 0.24
N GLU A 96 -16.20 -16.35 -0.23
CA GLU A 96 -14.80 -15.96 -0.06
C GLU A 96 -14.50 -14.62 -0.77
N HIS A 97 -15.07 -14.43 -1.96
CA HIS A 97 -14.92 -13.18 -2.72
C HIS A 97 -15.74 -12.05 -2.09
N ALA A 98 -16.90 -12.35 -1.48
CA ALA A 98 -17.69 -11.37 -0.76
C ALA A 98 -16.92 -10.79 0.44
N VAL A 99 -16.22 -11.63 1.22
CA VAL A 99 -15.31 -11.16 2.27
C VAL A 99 -14.25 -10.24 1.67
N ALA A 100 -13.55 -10.68 0.62
CA ALA A 100 -12.47 -9.92 0.02
C ALA A 100 -12.89 -8.60 -0.65
N LEU A 101 -14.13 -8.50 -1.14
CA LEU A 101 -14.59 -7.35 -1.94
C LEU A 101 -15.57 -6.43 -1.20
N THR A 102 -16.12 -6.84 -0.05
CA THR A 102 -17.15 -6.05 0.64
C THR A 102 -16.90 -5.78 2.12
N ASP A 103 -16.05 -6.56 2.81
CA ASP A 103 -15.78 -6.38 4.23
C ASP A 103 -14.49 -5.58 4.48
N PRO A 104 -14.59 -4.26 4.79
CA PRO A 104 -13.42 -3.41 5.01
C PRO A 104 -12.66 -3.71 6.32
N THR A 105 -13.19 -4.60 7.18
CA THR A 105 -12.52 -5.01 8.42
C THR A 105 -11.64 -6.23 8.22
N SER A 106 -11.82 -6.95 7.10
CA SER A 106 -11.05 -8.15 6.79
C SER A 106 -9.64 -7.79 6.29
N PRO A 107 -8.58 -8.48 6.75
CA PRO A 107 -7.23 -8.33 6.18
C PRO A 107 -7.15 -8.77 4.71
N ALA A 108 -8.18 -9.45 4.18
CA ALA A 108 -8.30 -9.83 2.78
C ALA A 108 -9.04 -8.78 1.92
N TYR A 109 -9.31 -7.58 2.44
CA TYR A 109 -10.06 -6.55 1.72
C TYR A 109 -9.25 -5.95 0.56
N LEU A 110 -9.62 -6.29 -0.68
CA LEU A 110 -8.89 -5.94 -1.89
C LEU A 110 -9.32 -4.65 -2.64
N PRO A 111 -10.51 -4.05 -2.45
CA PRO A 111 -10.90 -2.86 -3.21
C PRO A 111 -9.91 -1.70 -3.14
N GLY A 112 -9.24 -1.50 -1.99
CA GLY A 112 -8.18 -0.50 -1.87
C GLY A 112 -7.01 -0.75 -2.82
N PHE A 113 -6.61 -2.02 -3.00
CA PHE A 113 -5.51 -2.43 -3.89
C PHE A 113 -5.82 -2.11 -5.36
N PHE A 114 -7.05 -2.38 -5.79
CA PHE A 114 -7.50 -2.01 -7.13
C PHE A 114 -7.67 -0.50 -7.29
N GLN A 115 -8.07 0.22 -6.24
CA GLN A 115 -8.22 1.68 -6.29
C GLN A 115 -6.86 2.38 -6.44
N ILE A 116 -5.84 2.00 -5.67
CA ILE A 116 -4.49 2.59 -5.82
C ILE A 116 -3.89 2.26 -7.19
N ALA A 117 -4.07 1.04 -7.69
CA ALA A 117 -3.62 0.66 -9.03
C ALA A 117 -4.34 1.48 -10.12
N PHE A 118 -5.66 1.66 -10.00
CA PHE A 118 -6.45 2.48 -10.92
C PHE A 118 -6.00 3.95 -10.90
N GLY A 119 -5.79 4.53 -9.72
CA GLY A 119 -5.25 5.88 -9.58
C GLY A 119 -3.86 6.01 -10.21
N THR A 120 -2.99 5.05 -9.96
CA THR A 120 -1.62 5.00 -10.51
C THR A 120 -1.63 4.96 -12.04
N VAL A 121 -2.45 4.11 -12.64
CA VAL A 121 -2.55 3.98 -14.10
C VAL A 121 -3.13 5.25 -14.73
N ARG A 122 -4.05 5.94 -14.06
CA ARG A 122 -4.60 7.23 -14.56
C ARG A 122 -3.57 8.34 -14.66
N ASP A 123 -2.52 8.29 -13.84
CA ASP A 123 -1.41 9.25 -13.88
C ASP A 123 -0.23 8.77 -14.74
N ALA A 124 -0.31 7.59 -15.36
CA ALA A 124 0.82 6.95 -16.02
C ALA A 124 1.43 7.79 -17.15
N ASP A 125 0.64 8.54 -17.92
CA ASP A 125 1.15 9.42 -18.99
C ASP A 125 2.18 10.44 -18.45
N ARG A 126 1.94 10.97 -17.24
CA ARG A 126 2.86 11.93 -16.60
C ARG A 126 4.17 11.27 -16.18
N ILE A 127 4.10 10.01 -15.73
CA ILE A 127 5.29 9.22 -15.40
C ILE A 127 6.08 8.87 -16.67
N ILE A 128 5.39 8.48 -17.75
CA ILE A 128 6.02 8.16 -19.03
C ILE A 128 6.83 9.36 -19.55
N ASP A 129 6.30 10.58 -19.41
CA ASP A 129 7.01 11.80 -19.80
C ASP A 129 8.24 12.03 -18.92
N LYS A 130 8.08 11.96 -17.58
CA LYS A 130 9.17 12.19 -16.61
C LYS A 130 10.28 11.14 -16.66
N ALA A 131 9.93 9.89 -16.96
CA ALA A 131 10.89 8.78 -17.05
C ALA A 131 11.95 9.00 -18.13
N ARG A 132 11.69 9.82 -19.16
CA ARG A 132 12.69 10.16 -20.20
C ARG A 132 13.88 10.91 -19.62
N ASP A 133 13.62 11.79 -18.67
CA ASP A 133 14.63 12.67 -18.07
C ASP A 133 15.09 12.17 -16.70
N GLY A 134 14.53 11.05 -16.20
CA GLY A 134 14.78 10.54 -14.85
C GLY A 134 14.23 11.44 -13.75
N ASP A 135 13.22 12.25 -14.06
CA ASP A 135 12.56 13.16 -13.12
C ASP A 135 11.48 12.43 -12.30
N GLY A 136 11.05 13.03 -11.19
CA GLY A 136 10.09 12.44 -10.26
C GLY A 136 8.70 13.07 -10.30
N LEU A 137 7.72 12.36 -9.75
CA LEU A 137 6.36 12.84 -9.52
C LEU A 137 6.01 12.62 -8.05
N GLY A 138 5.76 13.71 -7.31
CA GLY A 138 5.54 13.63 -5.87
C GLY A 138 4.15 13.10 -5.52
N TRP A 139 4.00 12.52 -4.33
CA TRP A 139 2.72 12.01 -3.82
C TRP A 139 1.58 13.04 -3.94
N GLY A 140 1.81 14.30 -3.55
CA GLY A 140 0.80 15.36 -3.61
C GLY A 140 0.41 15.81 -5.03
N GLU A 141 1.08 15.31 -6.06
CA GLU A 141 0.73 15.57 -7.45
C GLU A 141 -0.21 14.51 -8.04
N HIS A 142 -0.39 13.37 -7.37
CA HIS A 142 -1.25 12.29 -7.83
C HIS A 142 -2.74 12.58 -7.59
N ASN A 143 -3.61 11.83 -8.28
CA ASN A 143 -5.05 11.91 -8.03
C ASN A 143 -5.45 11.23 -6.71
N SER A 144 -6.64 11.58 -6.20
CA SER A 144 -7.10 11.11 -4.88
C SER A 144 -7.24 9.58 -4.75
N ASP A 145 -7.50 8.85 -5.85
CA ASP A 145 -7.60 7.39 -5.80
C ASP A 145 -6.28 6.74 -5.35
N VAL A 146 -5.12 7.40 -5.55
CA VAL A 146 -3.82 6.92 -5.05
C VAL A 146 -3.76 6.98 -3.52
N HIS A 147 -4.12 8.11 -2.91
CA HIS A 147 -4.10 8.27 -1.45
C HIS A 147 -5.19 7.45 -0.75
N ASP A 148 -6.42 7.52 -1.25
CA ASP A 148 -7.57 6.79 -0.69
C ASP A 148 -7.38 5.29 -0.85
N GLY A 149 -6.92 4.84 -2.02
CA GLY A 149 -6.65 3.43 -2.31
C GLY A 149 -5.53 2.87 -1.44
N CYS A 150 -4.43 3.61 -1.29
CA CYS A 150 -3.29 3.22 -0.46
C CYS A 150 -3.75 2.92 0.97
N GLU A 151 -4.44 3.87 1.58
CA GLU A 151 -4.92 3.69 2.94
C GLU A 151 -5.95 2.56 3.07
N ARG A 152 -6.91 2.47 2.13
CA ARG A 152 -7.91 1.38 2.12
C ARG A 152 -7.28 0.00 1.98
N PHE A 153 -6.13 -0.10 1.32
CA PHE A 153 -5.40 -1.35 1.16
C PHE A 153 -4.63 -1.75 2.42
N PHE A 154 -3.88 -0.82 3.01
CA PHE A 154 -3.00 -1.13 4.14
C PHE A 154 -3.71 -1.15 5.50
N ARG A 155 -4.75 -0.31 5.68
CA ARG A 155 -5.45 -0.17 6.96
C ARG A 155 -5.97 -1.50 7.55
N PRO A 156 -6.60 -2.41 6.80
CA PRO A 156 -7.07 -3.69 7.36
C PRO A 156 -5.92 -4.59 7.84
N GLY A 157 -4.80 -4.57 7.11
CA GLY A 157 -3.57 -5.26 7.51
C GLY A 157 -3.01 -4.69 8.82
N TYR A 158 -2.96 -3.37 8.95
CA TYR A 158 -2.51 -2.70 10.19
C TYR A 158 -3.45 -2.99 11.35
N ALA A 159 -4.77 -2.87 11.16
CA ALA A 159 -5.75 -3.15 12.20
C ALA A 159 -5.67 -4.60 12.72
N THR A 160 -5.34 -5.55 11.84
CA THR A 160 -5.22 -6.97 12.18
C THR A 160 -3.93 -7.28 12.94
N ASN A 161 -2.82 -6.66 12.57
CA ASN A 161 -1.48 -7.11 13.00
C ASN A 161 -0.72 -6.13 13.90
N LEU A 162 -0.94 -4.81 13.79
CA LEU A 162 -0.09 -3.81 14.42
C LEU A 162 -0.02 -3.98 15.95
N VAL A 163 -1.18 -3.97 16.60
CA VAL A 163 -1.27 -4.01 18.07
C VAL A 163 -1.09 -5.42 18.63
N THR A 164 -1.52 -6.43 17.88
CA THR A 164 -1.62 -7.82 18.35
C THR A 164 -0.39 -8.66 18.02
N GLN A 165 0.41 -8.28 17.02
CA GLN A 165 1.55 -9.06 16.55
C GLN A 165 2.81 -8.24 16.36
N TRP A 166 2.75 -7.09 15.69
CA TRP A 166 3.95 -6.33 15.32
C TRP A 166 4.57 -5.60 16.50
N LEU A 167 3.81 -4.81 17.26
CA LEU A 167 4.32 -4.15 18.46
C LEU A 167 4.78 -5.16 19.53
N PRO A 168 4.05 -6.26 19.82
CA PRO A 168 4.55 -7.31 20.73
C PRO A 168 5.81 -8.03 20.26
N ALA A 169 6.14 -8.01 18.97
CA ALA A 169 7.38 -8.60 18.45
C ALA A 169 8.61 -7.70 18.65
N LEU A 170 8.43 -6.46 19.09
CA LEU A 170 9.50 -5.52 19.45
C LEU A 170 9.78 -5.60 20.95
N ASP A 171 11.05 -5.59 21.33
CA ASP A 171 11.49 -5.85 22.70
C ASP A 171 11.13 -4.66 23.62
N GLY A 172 10.14 -4.86 24.50
CA GLY A 172 9.78 -3.91 25.55
C GLY A 172 8.94 -2.72 25.11
N VAL A 173 8.49 -2.69 23.85
CA VAL A 173 7.72 -1.56 23.30
C VAL A 173 6.32 -1.50 23.91
N VAL A 174 5.61 -2.64 24.00
CA VAL A 174 4.23 -2.68 24.52
C VAL A 174 4.15 -2.16 25.95
N GLU A 175 5.05 -2.62 26.83
CA GLU A 175 5.09 -2.20 28.23
C GLU A 175 5.33 -0.70 28.38
N ARG A 176 6.17 -0.11 27.51
CA ARG A 176 6.40 1.34 27.50
C ARG A 176 5.17 2.12 27.05
N LEU A 177 4.49 1.65 26.01
CA LEU A 177 3.29 2.32 25.51
C LEU A 177 2.13 2.23 26.52
N GLU A 178 1.99 1.11 27.22
CA GLU A 178 1.03 0.96 28.32
C GLU A 178 1.35 1.91 29.50
N ALA A 179 2.63 2.11 29.80
CA ALA A 179 3.10 3.02 30.84
C ALA A 179 3.02 4.52 30.47
N GLY A 180 2.66 4.84 29.22
CA GLY A 180 2.47 6.21 28.74
C GLY A 180 3.64 6.79 27.94
N GLY A 181 4.21 5.97 27.05
CA GLY A 181 5.29 6.38 26.16
C GLY A 181 4.90 7.44 25.12
N SER A 182 5.93 7.94 24.43
CA SER A 182 5.84 8.92 23.34
C SER A 182 6.18 8.27 22.00
N VAL A 183 5.29 8.43 21.02
CA VAL A 183 5.42 7.83 19.68
C VAL A 183 5.45 8.89 18.59
N HIS A 184 6.34 8.72 17.61
CA HIS A 184 6.30 9.50 16.36
C HIS A 184 6.03 8.58 15.16
N ASP A 185 4.95 8.82 14.43
CA ASP A 185 4.60 8.14 13.18
C ASP A 185 5.01 8.99 11.96
N LEU A 186 6.11 8.57 11.32
CA LEU A 186 6.80 9.29 10.24
C LEU A 186 6.31 8.79 8.88
N GLY A 187 5.73 9.68 8.07
CA GLY A 187 5.04 9.31 6.84
C GLY A 187 3.65 8.73 7.12
N CYS A 188 2.88 9.38 8.01
CA CYS A 188 1.65 8.79 8.54
C CYS A 188 0.46 8.79 7.56
N GLY A 189 0.55 9.51 6.42
CA GLY A 189 -0.55 9.61 5.46
C GLY A 189 -1.86 10.07 6.11
N HIS A 190 -2.94 9.30 5.91
CA HIS A 190 -4.25 9.56 6.55
C HIS A 190 -4.34 9.16 8.03
N GLY A 191 -3.22 8.80 8.66
CA GLY A 191 -3.11 8.61 10.11
C GLY A 191 -3.66 7.30 10.67
N SER A 192 -3.98 6.30 9.82
CA SER A 192 -4.65 5.07 10.27
C SER A 192 -3.82 4.27 11.28
N SER A 193 -2.50 4.14 11.07
CA SER A 193 -1.57 3.52 12.04
C SER A 193 -1.51 4.30 13.35
N THR A 194 -1.37 5.63 13.28
CA THR A 194 -1.31 6.52 14.45
C THR A 194 -2.59 6.41 15.29
N ILE A 195 -3.76 6.41 14.64
CA ILE A 195 -5.07 6.31 15.30
C ILE A 195 -5.22 4.93 15.96
N LEU A 196 -4.83 3.84 15.30
CA LEU A 196 -4.87 2.49 15.87
C LEU A 196 -4.01 2.38 17.13
N MET A 197 -2.78 2.88 17.09
CA MET A 197 -1.92 2.90 18.28
C MET A 197 -2.50 3.78 19.37
N ALA A 198 -3.04 4.96 19.03
CA ALA A 198 -3.67 5.83 20.02
C ALA A 198 -4.85 5.14 20.70
N GLN A 199 -5.72 4.45 19.96
CA GLN A 199 -6.84 3.71 20.54
C GLN A 199 -6.38 2.59 21.50
N ALA A 200 -5.31 1.88 21.15
CA ALA A 200 -4.79 0.76 21.95
C ALA A 200 -4.03 1.21 23.21
N PHE A 201 -3.32 2.34 23.16
CA PHE A 201 -2.46 2.81 24.25
C PHE A 201 -2.95 4.15 24.80
N PRO A 202 -3.97 4.17 25.68
CA PRO A 202 -4.63 5.39 26.16
C PRO A 202 -3.73 6.30 27.00
N SER A 203 -2.69 5.74 27.63
CA SER A 203 -1.70 6.49 28.42
C SER A 203 -0.66 7.20 27.56
N SER A 204 -0.47 6.77 26.31
CA SER A 204 0.58 7.27 25.41
C SER A 204 0.18 8.53 24.65
N THR A 205 1.19 9.25 24.17
CA THR A 205 1.05 10.43 23.30
C THR A 205 1.71 10.20 21.95
N PHE A 206 1.19 10.88 20.92
CA PHE A 206 1.54 10.58 19.54
C PHE A 206 1.82 11.87 18.76
N VAL A 207 2.78 11.80 17.85
CA VAL A 207 2.98 12.76 16.78
C VAL A 207 2.84 12.01 15.46
N GLY A 208 1.98 12.47 14.55
CA GLY A 208 1.93 11.98 13.17
C GLY A 208 2.45 13.07 12.23
N SER A 209 3.39 12.74 11.35
CA SER A 209 3.91 13.69 10.37
C SER A 209 3.91 13.15 8.95
N ASP A 210 3.56 14.00 7.99
CA ASP A 210 3.62 13.70 6.57
C ASP A 210 3.96 14.97 5.76
N VAL A 211 4.50 14.82 4.55
CA VAL A 211 4.74 15.96 3.65
C VAL A 211 3.45 16.47 3.01
N HIS A 212 2.45 15.61 2.88
CA HIS A 212 1.21 15.89 2.18
C HIS A 212 0.17 16.50 3.13
N GLY A 213 0.07 17.83 3.11
CA GLY A 213 -0.86 18.60 3.95
C GLY A 213 -2.32 18.10 3.93
N PRO A 214 -2.93 17.85 2.75
CA PRO A 214 -4.28 17.31 2.66
C PRO A 214 -4.46 15.95 3.36
N SER A 215 -3.45 15.07 3.33
CA SER A 215 -3.51 13.81 4.07
C SER A 215 -3.54 14.02 5.59
N ILE A 216 -2.81 15.02 6.08
CA ILE A 216 -2.84 15.42 7.50
C ILE A 216 -4.20 16.03 7.89
N GLU A 217 -4.88 16.74 7.00
CA GLU A 217 -6.25 17.24 7.24
C GLU A 217 -7.22 16.07 7.43
N VAL A 218 -7.17 15.07 6.54
CA VAL A 218 -7.95 13.83 6.67
C VAL A 218 -7.63 13.09 7.97
N ALA A 219 -6.34 13.00 8.33
CA ALA A 219 -5.90 12.35 9.58
C ALA A 219 -6.47 13.04 10.83
N ARG A 220 -6.53 14.38 10.84
CA ARG A 220 -7.14 15.16 11.92
C ARG A 220 -8.62 14.89 12.09
N GLU A 221 -9.37 14.89 10.98
CA GLU A 221 -10.81 14.63 11.00
C GLU A 221 -11.11 13.24 11.58
N ARG A 222 -10.39 12.23 11.12
CA ARG A 222 -10.58 10.84 11.55
C ARG A 222 -10.12 10.58 12.97
N ALA A 223 -9.07 11.25 13.43
CA ALA A 223 -8.67 11.20 14.82
C ALA A 223 -9.75 11.80 15.75
N ALA A 224 -10.47 12.82 15.28
CA ALA A 224 -11.61 13.38 16.01
C ALA A 224 -12.79 12.41 16.02
N GLU A 225 -13.14 11.80 14.87
CA GLU A 225 -14.18 10.77 14.77
C GLU A 225 -13.88 9.55 15.66
N ALA A 226 -12.62 9.14 15.73
CA ALA A 226 -12.14 8.05 16.56
C ALA A 226 -12.01 8.39 18.06
N GLY A 227 -12.22 9.66 18.44
CA GLY A 227 -12.15 10.12 19.83
C GLY A 227 -10.75 10.21 20.43
N VAL A 228 -9.70 10.25 19.60
CA VAL A 228 -8.29 10.21 20.05
C VAL A 228 -7.51 11.51 19.77
N ALA A 229 -8.13 12.50 19.13
CA ALA A 229 -7.48 13.74 18.69
C ALA A 229 -6.67 14.48 19.78
N GLN A 230 -7.09 14.45 21.05
CA GLN A 230 -6.40 15.15 22.14
C GLN A 230 -5.01 14.59 22.47
N ARG A 231 -4.69 13.38 22.00
CA ARG A 231 -3.40 12.71 22.25
C ARG A 231 -2.49 12.68 21.03
N ILE A 232 -2.94 13.21 19.91
CA ILE A 232 -2.19 13.19 18.66
C ILE A 232 -1.91 14.63 18.21
N ARG A 233 -0.62 14.95 18.06
CA ARG A 233 -0.17 16.15 17.36
C ARG A 233 0.09 15.82 15.90
N TRP A 234 -0.37 16.66 14.98
CA TRP A 234 -0.18 16.44 13.54
C TRP A 234 0.71 17.52 12.93
N GLU A 235 1.71 17.09 12.16
CA GLU A 235 2.72 17.96 11.54
C GLU A 235 2.77 17.75 10.03
N VAL A 236 2.93 18.85 9.29
CA VAL A 236 3.22 18.80 7.84
C VAL A 236 4.70 19.08 7.67
N THR A 237 5.51 18.04 7.50
CA THR A 237 6.98 18.15 7.46
C THR A 237 7.59 16.95 6.73
N PRO A 238 8.70 17.14 5.98
CA PRO A 238 9.48 16.01 5.46
C PRO A 238 10.12 15.20 6.58
N ALA A 239 10.51 13.97 6.24
CA ALA A 239 11.10 13.04 7.21
C ALA A 239 12.37 13.57 7.90
N THR A 240 13.20 14.31 7.14
CA THR A 240 14.39 14.99 7.66
C THR A 240 14.06 16.18 8.59
N GLY A 241 12.82 16.69 8.51
CA GLY A 241 12.29 17.77 9.33
C GLY A 241 11.46 17.30 10.53
N LEU A 242 11.53 16.01 10.89
CA LEU A 242 10.90 15.47 12.11
C LEU A 242 11.24 16.37 13.31
N THR A 243 10.26 16.71 14.15
CA THR A 243 10.47 17.56 15.33
C THR A 243 10.37 16.77 16.63
N GLY A 244 10.98 17.26 17.71
CA GLY A 244 11.00 16.57 19.01
C GLY A 244 12.16 15.59 19.20
N SER A 245 12.25 15.02 20.40
CA SER A 245 13.29 14.09 20.84
C SER A 245 12.81 13.28 22.05
N GLY A 246 13.50 12.19 22.37
CA GLY A 246 13.17 11.31 23.49
C GLY A 246 11.95 10.43 23.21
N PHE A 247 11.67 10.10 21.95
CA PHE A 247 10.59 9.17 21.61
C PHE A 247 10.94 7.75 22.04
N ASP A 248 9.99 7.06 22.67
CA ASP A 248 10.12 5.65 23.03
C ASP A 248 10.01 4.76 21.78
N LEU A 249 9.16 5.18 20.84
CA LEU A 249 8.93 4.52 19.57
C LEU A 249 8.87 5.55 18.44
N VAL A 250 9.60 5.30 17.36
CA VAL A 250 9.30 5.90 16.06
C VAL A 250 8.76 4.80 15.15
N THR A 251 7.79 5.12 14.32
CA THR A 251 7.22 4.20 13.33
C THR A 251 7.32 4.79 11.93
N THR A 252 7.52 3.93 10.93
CA THR A 252 7.45 4.30 9.51
C THR A 252 6.77 3.16 8.78
N PHE A 253 5.60 3.41 8.20
CA PHE A 253 4.76 2.39 7.57
C PHE A 253 4.71 2.57 6.06
N ASP A 254 5.37 1.66 5.33
CA ASP A 254 5.41 1.62 3.87
C ASP A 254 5.77 2.99 3.24
N ALA A 255 6.76 3.68 3.83
CA ALA A 255 7.10 5.04 3.45
C ALA A 255 8.60 5.33 3.34
N LEU A 256 9.51 4.52 3.94
CA LEU A 256 10.94 4.82 3.90
C LEU A 256 11.49 4.71 2.47
N HIS A 257 10.99 3.76 1.70
CA HIS A 257 11.39 3.58 0.30
C HIS A 257 11.01 4.73 -0.64
N ASP A 258 10.04 5.55 -0.25
CA ASP A 258 9.57 6.72 -1.00
C ASP A 258 10.33 8.01 -0.64
N MET A 259 11.13 8.00 0.43
CA MET A 259 11.85 9.20 0.86
C MET A 259 12.98 9.54 -0.11
N GLY A 260 13.17 10.83 -0.41
CA GLY A 260 14.30 11.30 -1.22
C GLY A 260 15.65 11.04 -0.54
N ASP A 261 15.74 11.28 0.78
CA ASP A 261 16.92 11.04 1.61
C ASP A 261 16.60 10.10 2.78
N PRO A 262 16.48 8.77 2.55
CA PRO A 262 16.16 7.82 3.61
C PRO A 262 17.29 7.68 4.64
N VAL A 263 18.54 8.01 4.28
CA VAL A 263 19.67 8.04 5.23
C VAL A 263 19.58 9.25 6.15
N GLY A 264 19.24 10.43 5.60
CA GLY A 264 18.97 11.63 6.39
C GLY A 264 17.77 11.47 7.30
N ALA A 265 16.68 10.84 6.82
CA ALA A 265 15.54 10.46 7.63
C ALA A 265 15.95 9.52 8.78
N ALA A 266 16.70 8.46 8.49
CA ALA A 266 17.19 7.53 9.50
C ALA A 266 18.09 8.22 10.54
N ARG A 267 18.98 9.14 10.14
CA ARG A 267 19.79 9.94 11.09
C ARG A 267 18.90 10.80 11.99
N ARG A 268 17.89 11.44 11.40
CA ARG A 268 16.97 12.28 12.18
C ARG A 268 16.17 11.45 13.19
N VAL A 269 15.73 10.25 12.81
CA VAL A 269 15.07 9.30 13.72
C VAL A 269 16.03 8.84 14.83
N HIS A 270 17.27 8.50 14.49
CA HIS A 270 18.30 8.15 15.47
C HIS A 270 18.45 9.24 16.54
N ASP A 271 18.54 10.51 16.13
CA ASP A 271 18.68 11.64 17.05
C ASP A 271 17.40 11.94 17.85
N ALA A 272 16.23 11.58 17.31
CA ALA A 272 14.94 11.81 17.95
C ALA A 272 14.59 10.75 19.00
N LEU A 273 15.11 9.54 18.88
CA LEU A 273 14.81 8.45 19.80
C LEU A 273 15.40 8.71 21.19
N ALA A 274 14.73 8.21 22.23
CA ALA A 274 15.35 7.99 23.52
C ALA A 274 16.58 7.04 23.39
N ASP A 275 17.45 7.00 24.40
CA ASP A 275 18.66 6.16 24.35
C ASP A 275 18.32 4.67 24.23
N ASP A 276 17.20 4.25 24.82
CA ASP A 276 16.69 2.88 24.76
C ASP A 276 15.48 2.74 23.83
N GLY A 277 15.16 3.77 23.02
CA GLY A 277 14.03 3.82 22.10
C GLY A 277 14.18 2.85 20.92
N THR A 278 13.06 2.58 20.24
CA THR A 278 12.98 1.67 19.08
C THR A 278 12.43 2.40 17.86
N TRP A 279 12.97 2.11 16.69
CA TRP A 279 12.33 2.45 15.42
C TRP A 279 11.76 1.20 14.78
N MET A 280 10.45 1.19 14.58
CA MET A 280 9.76 0.16 13.81
C MET A 280 9.63 0.63 12.35
N VAL A 281 10.20 -0.14 11.43
CA VAL A 281 10.07 0.11 9.99
C VAL A 281 9.25 -1.01 9.38
N VAL A 282 8.12 -0.67 8.78
CA VAL A 282 7.29 -1.60 8.00
C VAL A 282 7.49 -1.27 6.54
N GLU A 283 7.86 -2.27 5.73
CA GLU A 283 8.14 -2.10 4.31
C GLU A 283 7.57 -3.27 3.51
N PRO A 284 7.35 -3.10 2.20
CA PRO A 284 6.87 -4.17 1.35
C PRO A 284 7.80 -5.37 1.40
N VAL A 285 7.24 -6.58 1.41
CA VAL A 285 8.03 -7.81 1.43
C VAL A 285 8.90 -7.88 0.17
N ALA A 286 10.19 -8.14 0.36
CA ALA A 286 11.18 -8.26 -0.70
C ALA A 286 12.35 -9.13 -0.22
N GLY A 287 12.92 -9.90 -1.14
CA GLY A 287 14.27 -10.45 -1.01
C GLY A 287 15.33 -9.42 -1.40
N ASP A 288 16.59 -9.73 -1.11
CA ASP A 288 17.72 -8.82 -1.33
C ASP A 288 18.16 -8.77 -2.80
N HIS A 289 17.82 -9.79 -3.58
CA HIS A 289 18.17 -9.87 -5.00
C HIS A 289 16.92 -9.88 -5.90
N VAL A 290 17.11 -9.54 -7.18
CA VAL A 290 16.00 -9.46 -8.14
C VAL A 290 15.30 -10.82 -8.31
N GLU A 291 16.08 -11.90 -8.41
CA GLU A 291 15.57 -13.27 -8.57
C GLU A 291 14.67 -13.74 -7.43
N ASP A 292 14.85 -13.22 -6.21
CA ASP A 292 14.02 -13.54 -5.04
C ASP A 292 12.60 -12.97 -5.19
N ASN A 293 12.47 -11.92 -6.00
CA ASN A 293 11.25 -11.13 -6.17
C ASN A 293 10.50 -11.45 -7.47
N LEU A 294 10.95 -12.42 -8.27
CA LEU A 294 10.30 -12.83 -9.52
C LEU A 294 9.07 -13.71 -9.28
N ASN A 295 8.06 -13.13 -8.65
CA ASN A 295 6.80 -13.75 -8.26
C ASN A 295 5.61 -12.77 -8.47
N PRO A 296 4.35 -13.18 -8.33
CA PRO A 296 3.20 -12.30 -8.56
C PRO A 296 3.15 -11.05 -7.68
N VAL A 297 3.63 -11.12 -6.43
CA VAL A 297 3.68 -9.96 -5.52
C VAL A 297 4.76 -8.99 -5.97
N GLY A 298 5.98 -9.50 -6.21
CA GLY A 298 7.09 -8.68 -6.70
C GLY A 298 6.77 -8.02 -8.05
N ARG A 299 6.02 -8.70 -8.92
CA ARG A 299 5.50 -8.10 -10.16
C ARG A 299 4.63 -6.87 -9.90
N ALA A 300 3.67 -6.96 -8.97
CA ALA A 300 2.82 -5.83 -8.63
C ALA A 300 3.63 -4.70 -7.99
N TYR A 301 4.51 -5.03 -7.05
CA TYR A 301 5.34 -4.05 -6.33
C TYR A 301 6.40 -3.39 -7.20
N TYR A 302 6.99 -4.07 -8.19
CA TYR A 302 7.81 -3.40 -9.20
C TYR A 302 6.97 -2.47 -10.10
N GLY A 303 5.72 -2.83 -10.38
CA GLY A 303 4.76 -1.96 -11.07
C GLY A 303 4.50 -0.66 -10.31
N PHE A 304 4.13 -0.75 -9.04
CA PHE A 304 4.01 0.42 -8.15
C PHE A 304 5.34 1.16 -7.99
N SER A 305 6.45 0.43 -7.88
CA SER A 305 7.77 1.05 -7.77
C SER A 305 8.09 1.95 -8.95
N THR A 306 7.75 1.50 -10.16
CA THR A 306 8.02 2.23 -11.39
C THR A 306 7.10 3.44 -11.56
N LEU A 307 5.82 3.30 -11.20
CA LEU A 307 4.79 4.29 -11.50
C LEU A 307 4.46 5.24 -10.33
N LEU A 308 4.92 4.94 -9.12
CA LEU A 308 4.55 5.68 -7.92
C LEU A 308 5.77 5.94 -7.03
N CYS A 309 6.35 4.89 -6.45
CA CYS A 309 7.31 5.04 -5.35
C CYS A 309 8.67 5.62 -5.76
N THR A 310 9.26 5.11 -6.84
CA THR A 310 10.55 5.62 -7.36
C THR A 310 10.40 7.06 -7.84
N PRO A 311 9.39 7.43 -8.66
CA PRO A 311 9.13 8.81 -9.00
C PRO A 311 8.91 9.71 -7.78
N ALA A 312 8.25 9.24 -6.72
CA ALA A 312 8.04 10.02 -5.50
C ALA A 312 9.37 10.34 -4.78
N SER A 313 10.29 9.38 -4.70
CA SER A 313 11.64 9.63 -4.16
C SER A 313 12.42 10.59 -5.05
N LEU A 314 12.40 10.40 -6.38
CA LEU A 314 13.10 11.26 -7.35
C LEU A 314 12.60 12.71 -7.36
N SER A 315 11.36 12.96 -6.95
CA SER A 315 10.80 14.32 -6.90
C SER A 315 11.27 15.13 -5.69
N GLN A 316 12.04 14.52 -4.80
CA GLN A 316 12.53 15.10 -3.56
C GLN A 316 14.04 15.34 -3.63
N ASP A 317 14.56 16.15 -2.71
CA ASP A 317 16.01 16.34 -2.56
C ASP A 317 16.72 14.99 -2.33
N VAL A 318 17.97 14.87 -2.80
CA VAL A 318 18.79 13.65 -2.86
C VAL A 318 18.28 12.60 -3.85
N GLY A 319 17.00 12.28 -3.84
CA GLY A 319 16.38 11.36 -4.80
C GLY A 319 17.04 9.99 -4.86
N LEU A 320 17.37 9.40 -3.71
CA LEU A 320 18.13 8.14 -3.64
C LEU A 320 17.41 6.98 -4.33
N ALA A 321 16.06 7.01 -4.36
CA ALA A 321 15.24 6.09 -5.14
C ALA A 321 15.56 4.61 -4.90
N ILE A 322 15.46 4.17 -3.64
CA ILE A 322 15.78 2.77 -3.29
C ILE A 322 14.75 1.76 -3.80
N GLY A 323 13.55 2.23 -4.15
CA GLY A 323 12.46 1.45 -4.72
C GLY A 323 11.71 0.57 -3.71
N THR A 324 10.48 0.19 -4.07
CA THR A 324 9.53 -0.59 -3.24
C THR A 324 10.03 -2.00 -2.93
N GLN A 325 11.04 -2.49 -3.64
CA GLN A 325 11.63 -3.83 -3.48
C GLN A 325 13.10 -3.72 -3.05
N ALA A 326 13.41 -2.82 -2.12
CA ALA A 326 14.77 -2.56 -1.64
C ALA A 326 15.40 -3.77 -0.91
N GLY A 327 14.59 -4.57 -0.23
CA GLY A 327 15.05 -5.75 0.53
C GLY A 327 15.69 -5.41 1.89
N PRO A 328 15.73 -6.38 2.83
CA PRO A 328 16.30 -6.20 4.17
C PRO A 328 17.75 -5.68 4.21
N ALA A 329 18.63 -6.10 3.30
CA ALA A 329 20.02 -5.69 3.25
C ALA A 329 20.16 -4.19 2.96
N ARG A 330 19.38 -3.67 2.01
CA ARG A 330 19.42 -2.24 1.67
C ARG A 330 18.89 -1.37 2.81
N ILE A 331 17.82 -1.80 3.48
CA ILE A 331 17.29 -1.11 4.65
C ILE A 331 18.31 -1.14 5.80
N ARG A 332 18.98 -2.28 6.02
CA ARG A 332 20.06 -2.40 7.00
C ARG A 332 21.21 -1.44 6.72
N ASP A 333 21.64 -1.32 5.47
CA ASP A 333 22.71 -0.40 5.08
C ASP A 333 22.33 1.06 5.37
N ILE A 334 21.09 1.45 5.12
CA ILE A 334 20.57 2.79 5.43
C ILE A 334 20.65 3.06 6.94
N VAL A 335 20.10 2.17 7.76
CA VAL A 335 20.01 2.41 9.22
C VAL A 335 21.38 2.33 9.89
N THR A 336 22.25 1.42 9.46
CA THR A 336 23.63 1.33 9.99
C THR A 336 24.47 2.55 9.58
N THR A 337 24.30 3.07 8.36
CA THR A 337 24.93 4.33 7.92
C THR A 337 24.42 5.54 8.73
N ALA A 338 23.21 5.46 9.27
CA ALA A 338 22.63 6.48 10.14
C ALA A 338 23.07 6.37 11.61
N GLY A 339 23.81 5.33 11.99
CA GLY A 339 24.38 5.17 13.33
C GLY A 339 23.68 4.14 14.22
N PHE A 340 22.64 3.45 13.74
CA PHE A 340 21.99 2.39 14.50
C PHE A 340 22.88 1.14 14.63
N GLY A 341 23.02 0.62 15.85
CA GLY A 341 23.80 -0.57 16.16
C GLY A 341 23.05 -1.91 16.03
N SER A 342 21.72 -1.89 15.97
CA SER A 342 20.90 -3.12 15.89
C SER A 342 19.81 -3.03 14.82
N PHE A 343 19.64 -4.13 14.08
CA PHE A 343 18.62 -4.31 13.05
C PHE A 343 18.21 -5.79 12.96
N ARG A 344 16.91 -6.08 13.04
CA ARG A 344 16.37 -7.42 12.79
C ARG A 344 14.98 -7.38 12.17
N ILE A 345 14.59 -8.48 11.52
CA ILE A 345 13.20 -8.72 11.14
C ILE A 345 12.47 -9.21 12.39
N ALA A 346 11.43 -8.49 12.81
CA ALA A 346 10.59 -8.81 13.96
C ALA A 346 9.36 -9.63 13.56
N ALA A 347 8.77 -9.34 12.40
CA ALA A 347 7.65 -10.08 11.85
C ALA A 347 7.63 -10.00 10.32
N THR A 348 6.93 -10.94 9.68
CA THR A 348 6.72 -10.95 8.23
C THR A 348 5.27 -11.38 7.94
N THR A 349 4.64 -10.71 7.00
CA THR A 349 3.36 -11.10 6.40
C THR A 349 3.58 -11.42 4.92
N PRO A 350 2.57 -11.91 4.18
CA PRO A 350 2.69 -12.08 2.72
C PRO A 350 2.97 -10.79 1.95
N PHE A 351 2.82 -9.60 2.57
CA PHE A 351 2.94 -8.30 1.91
C PHE A 351 3.98 -7.38 2.54
N ASN A 352 4.36 -7.58 3.81
CA ASN A 352 5.28 -6.69 4.51
C ASN A 352 6.33 -7.43 5.35
N ASN A 353 7.50 -6.82 5.46
CA ASN A 353 8.45 -7.09 6.54
C ASN A 353 8.33 -5.99 7.61
N VAL A 354 8.45 -6.39 8.88
CA VAL A 354 8.51 -5.50 10.03
C VAL A 354 9.90 -5.60 10.62
N PHE A 355 10.62 -4.49 10.67
CA PHE A 355 11.96 -4.41 11.21
C PHE A 355 11.98 -3.71 12.57
N GLU A 356 12.75 -4.26 13.50
CA GLU A 356 13.16 -3.58 14.72
C GLU A 356 14.55 -2.97 14.51
N VAL A 357 14.66 -1.67 14.75
CA VAL A 357 15.91 -0.91 14.65
C VAL A 357 16.18 -0.19 15.97
N ARG A 358 17.40 -0.33 16.51
CA ARG A 358 17.79 0.25 17.81
C ARG A 358 19.20 0.82 17.76
N LYS A 359 19.46 1.82 18.61
CA LYS A 359 20.77 2.49 18.73
C LYS A 359 21.89 1.52 19.07
#